data_AF-A0A966GCI0-F1
#
_entry.id   AF-A0A966GCI0-F1
#
_cell.length_a   1.000
_cell.length_b   1.000
_cell.length_c   1.000
_cell.angle_alpha   90.00
_cell.angle_beta   90.00
_cell.angle_gamma   90.00
#
_symmetry.space_group_name_H-M   'P 1'
#
loop_
_entity.id
_entity.type
_entity.pdbx_description
1 polymer ?
#
loop_
_entity_poly.entity_id
_entity_poly.type
_entity_poly.pdbx_seq_one_letter_code
_entity_poly.pdbx_strand_id
1 'polypeptide(L)'
;MRDLIENASRETLVEFVLAVIHGYTIMARDPEWNDDQRAIINNRIHHLAGHALTLVRDHEIDAWKINGIVEHSGNLFPSLLQEPLAILKKPNPGSSPG
;
A
#
# COMPACT_ATOMS: atom_id res chain seq x y z
N MET A 1 -7.23 8.39 -4.39
CA MET A 1 -6.35 7.58 -3.51
C MET A 1 -7.14 7.03 -2.34
N ARG A 2 -7.61 7.89 -1.43
CA ARG A 2 -8.53 7.53 -0.34
C ARG A 2 -9.71 6.69 -0.84
N ASP A 3 -10.44 7.17 -1.85
CA ASP A 3 -11.62 6.47 -2.38
C ASP A 3 -11.32 5.06 -2.93
N LEU A 4 -10.11 4.81 -3.45
CA LEU A 4 -9.74 3.48 -3.96
C LEU A 4 -9.43 2.51 -2.80
N ILE A 5 -8.85 3.02 -1.72
CA ILE A 5 -8.52 2.27 -0.52
C ILE A 5 -9.79 2.01 0.32
N GLU A 6 -10.67 3.00 0.43
CA GLU A 6 -11.95 2.88 1.15
C GLU A 6 -12.91 1.89 0.50
N ASN A 7 -12.82 1.69 -0.82
CA ASN A 7 -13.68 0.76 -1.56
C ASN A 7 -13.00 -0.58 -1.90
N ALA A 8 -11.74 -0.80 -1.50
CA ALA A 8 -11.03 -2.04 -1.75
C ALA A 8 -11.45 -3.13 -0.76
N SER A 9 -11.43 -4.39 -1.20
CA SER A 9 -11.56 -5.51 -0.26
C SER A 9 -10.34 -5.55 0.67
N ARG A 10 -10.49 -6.22 1.82
CA ARG A 10 -9.41 -6.41 2.78
C ARG A 10 -8.21 -7.11 2.13
N GLU A 11 -8.45 -8.13 1.31
CA GLU A 11 -7.42 -8.87 0.57
C GLU A 11 -6.67 -7.93 -0.38
N THR A 12 -7.40 -7.14 -1.16
CA THR A 12 -6.84 -6.14 -2.06
C THR A 12 -6.00 -5.10 -1.29
N LEU A 13 -6.45 -4.68 -0.11
CA LEU A 13 -5.69 -3.78 0.75
C LEU A 13 -4.39 -4.40 1.27
N VAL A 14 -4.41 -5.68 1.66
CA VAL A 14 -3.21 -6.41 2.08
C VAL A 14 -2.22 -6.49 0.93
N GLU A 15 -2.66 -6.92 -0.26
CA GLU A 15 -1.82 -7.01 -1.45
C GLU A 15 -1.21 -5.65 -1.81
N PHE A 16 -2.00 -4.59 -1.76
CA PHE A 16 -1.53 -3.23 -2.02
C PHE A 16 -0.44 -2.81 -1.03
N VAL A 17 -0.68 -3.00 0.28
CA VAL A 17 0.29 -2.65 1.32
C VAL A 17 1.58 -3.44 1.14
N LEU A 18 1.50 -4.73 0.80
CA LEU A 18 2.68 -5.57 0.52
C LEU A 18 3.47 -5.07 -0.70
N ALA A 19 2.79 -4.65 -1.77
CA ALA A 19 3.45 -4.07 -2.95
C ALA A 19 4.20 -2.76 -2.61
N VAL A 20 3.60 -1.90 -1.78
CA VAL A 20 4.25 -0.67 -1.30
C VAL A 20 5.48 -0.99 -0.44
N ILE A 21 5.38 -1.94 0.49
CA ILE A 21 6.51 -2.40 1.31
C ILE A 21 7.64 -2.92 0.42
N HIS A 22 7.32 -3.70 -0.61
CA HIS A 22 8.31 -4.22 -1.55
C HIS A 22 9.04 -3.09 -2.29
N GLY A 23 8.30 -2.13 -2.84
CA GLY A 23 8.89 -0.96 -3.51
C GLY A 23 9.82 -0.17 -2.60
N TYR A 24 9.41 0.07 -1.34
CA TYR A 24 10.26 0.76 -0.38
C TYR A 24 11.49 -0.04 0.02
N THR A 25 11.39 -1.37 0.09
CA THR A 25 12.54 -2.24 0.37
C THR A 25 13.59 -2.17 -0.74
N ILE A 26 13.16 -2.02 -2.00
CA ILE A 26 14.06 -1.78 -3.14
C ILE A 26 14.72 -0.41 -3.00
N MET A 27 13.96 0.65 -2.75
CA MET A 27 14.49 2.00 -2.59
C MET A 27 15.47 2.11 -1.42
N ALA A 28 15.19 1.43 -0.29
CA ALA A 28 16.05 1.42 0.88
C ALA A 28 17.42 0.76 0.63
N ARG A 29 17.61 0.06 -0.50
CA ARG A 29 18.87 -0.53 -0.93
C ARG A 29 19.64 0.33 -1.94
N ASP A 30 19.10 1.46 -2.36
CA ASP A 30 19.77 2.40 -3.26
C ASP A 30 21.09 2.84 -2.63
N PRO A 31 22.27 2.60 -3.25
CA PRO A 31 23.56 2.96 -2.67
C PRO A 31 23.75 4.47 -2.50
N GLU A 32 23.02 5.30 -3.25
CA GLU A 32 23.14 6.76 -3.21
C GLU A 32 22.40 7.39 -2.01
N TRP A 33 21.60 6.62 -1.30
CA TRP A 33 20.85 7.11 -0.15
C TRP A 33 21.68 7.14 1.12
N ASN A 34 21.56 8.25 1.86
CA ASN A 34 22.14 8.41 3.18
C ASN A 34 21.31 7.70 4.28
N ASP A 35 21.88 7.63 5.48
CA ASP A 35 21.26 6.91 6.61
C ASP A 35 19.91 7.51 7.03
N ASP A 36 19.75 8.83 6.96
CA ASP A 36 18.48 9.50 7.29
C ASP A 36 17.37 9.13 6.30
N GLN A 37 17.69 9.12 5.00
CA GLN A 37 16.74 8.69 3.95
C GLN A 37 16.33 7.23 4.13
N ARG A 38 17.29 6.35 4.44
CA ARG A 38 17.00 4.94 4.74
C ARG A 38 16.14 4.79 5.99
N ALA A 39 16.43 5.55 7.04
CA ALA A 39 15.65 5.53 8.29
C ALA A 39 14.19 5.94 8.05
N ILE A 40 13.96 7.01 7.28
CA ILE A 40 12.60 7.46 6.92
C ILE A 40 11.82 6.36 6.21
N ILE A 41 12.46 5.67 5.26
CA ILE A 41 11.78 4.64 4.46
C ILE A 41 11.59 3.34 5.23
N ASN A 42 12.55 2.96 6.09
CA ASN A 42 12.39 1.85 7.02
C ASN A 42 11.26 2.10 8.02
N ASN A 43 11.07 3.33 8.49
CA ASN A 43 9.94 3.69 9.34
C ASN A 43 8.61 3.53 8.61
N ARG A 44 8.52 3.97 7.34
CA ARG A 44 7.33 3.75 6.51
C ARG A 44 7.03 2.27 6.31
N ILE A 45 8.05 1.45 6.05
CA ILE A 45 7.92 -0.01 5.94
C ILE A 45 7.35 -0.60 7.24
N HIS A 46 7.87 -0.22 8.41
CA HIS A 46 7.38 -0.71 9.70
C HIS A 46 5.92 -0.34 9.95
N HIS A 47 5.54 0.92 9.68
CA HIS A 47 4.15 1.36 9.79
C HIS A 47 3.22 0.55 8.89
N LEU A 48 3.59 0.37 7.62
CA LEU A 48 2.81 -0.39 6.65
C LEU A 48 2.72 -1.88 7.04
N ALA A 49 3.80 -2.49 7.53
CA ALA A 49 3.78 -3.87 8.01
C ALA A 49 2.83 -4.05 9.20
N GLY A 50 2.78 -3.08 10.12
CA GLY A 50 1.80 -3.02 11.20
C GLY A 50 0.36 -3.00 10.66
N HIS A 51 0.08 -2.14 9.67
CA HIS A 51 -1.25 -2.08 9.05
C HIS A 51 -1.62 -3.37 8.30
N ALA A 52 -0.69 -3.97 7.54
CA ALA A 52 -0.91 -5.27 6.88
C ALA A 52 -1.26 -6.37 7.91
N LEU A 53 -0.54 -6.41 9.04
CA LEU A 53 -0.82 -7.36 10.11
C LEU A 53 -2.23 -7.16 10.70
N THR A 54 -2.66 -5.91 10.90
CA THR A 54 -4.02 -5.62 11.38
C THR A 54 -5.10 -6.01 10.38
N LEU A 55 -4.83 -5.83 9.08
CA LEU A 55 -5.73 -6.23 8.02
C LEU A 55 -5.89 -7.75 7.99
N VAL A 56 -4.78 -8.50 8.06
CA VAL A 56 -4.79 -9.98 8.05
C VAL A 56 -5.47 -10.56 9.29
N ARG A 57 -5.34 -9.92 10.46
CA ARG A 57 -5.97 -10.35 11.72
C ARG A 57 -7.47 -10.02 11.83
N ASP A 58 -8.09 -9.63 10.73
CA ASP A 58 -9.51 -9.30 10.65
C ASP A 58 -9.97 -8.19 11.62
N HIS A 59 -9.07 -7.30 12.04
CA HIS A 59 -9.48 -6.15 12.84
C HIS A 59 -10.33 -5.20 11.98
N GLU A 60 -11.23 -4.45 12.64
CA GLU A 60 -12.07 -3.45 11.97
C GLU A 60 -11.21 -2.44 11.21
N ILE A 61 -11.59 -2.11 9.98
CA ILE A 61 -10.89 -1.11 9.18
C ILE A 61 -11.55 0.23 9.47
N ASP A 62 -10.86 1.06 10.23
CA ASP A 62 -11.30 2.42 10.57
C ASP A 62 -10.56 3.48 9.75
N ALA A 63 -11.05 4.71 9.85
CA ALA A 63 -10.46 5.85 9.15
C ALA A 63 -8.99 6.08 9.51
N TRP A 64 -8.56 5.81 10.74
CA TRP A 64 -7.16 5.98 11.15
C TRP A 64 -6.23 5.02 10.41
N LYS A 65 -6.64 3.75 10.27
CA LYS A 65 -5.88 2.74 9.50
C LYS A 65 -5.77 3.12 8.02
N ILE A 66 -6.88 3.56 7.43
CA ILE A 66 -6.91 4.03 6.04
C ILE A 66 -6.00 5.24 5.85
N ASN A 67 -6.02 6.19 6.79
CA ASN A 67 -5.15 7.37 6.75
C ASN A 67 -3.67 6.99 6.78
N GLY A 68 -3.28 6.06 7.66
CA GLY A 68 -1.91 5.58 7.76
C GLY A 68 -1.43 4.89 6.48
N ILE A 69 -2.27 4.07 5.85
CA ILE A 69 -1.96 3.44 4.56
C ILE A 69 -1.77 4.50 3.47
N VAL A 70 -2.69 5.47 3.38
CA VAL A 70 -2.63 6.57 2.41
C VAL A 70 -1.36 7.40 2.57
N GLU A 71 -1.08 7.86 3.79
CA GLU A 71 0.07 8.70 4.12
C GLU A 71 1.39 8.00 3.79
N HIS A 72 1.54 6.75 4.25
CA HIS A 72 2.80 6.05 4.09
C HIS A 72 3.00 5.46 2.69
N SER A 73 1.96 5.35 1.85
CA SER A 73 2.10 4.85 0.47
C SER A 73 2.31 5.94 -0.58
N GLY A 74 2.13 7.22 -0.23
CA GLY A 74 2.01 8.33 -1.18
C GLY A 74 3.17 8.47 -2.19
N ASN A 75 4.40 8.15 -1.80
CA ASN A 75 5.57 8.33 -2.67
C ASN A 75 5.67 7.29 -3.79
N LEU A 76 5.14 6.08 -3.57
CA LEU A 76 5.19 4.98 -4.56
C LEU A 76 3.92 4.86 -5.38
N PHE A 77 2.83 5.49 -4.94
CA PHE A 77 1.50 5.37 -5.55
C PHE A 77 1.45 5.69 -7.04
N PRO A 78 2.07 6.78 -7.58
CA PRO A 78 2.04 7.06 -9.01
C PRO A 78 2.70 5.96 -9.85
N SER A 79 3.75 5.32 -9.32
CA SER A 79 4.46 4.25 -10.02
C SER A 79 3.69 2.93 -9.96
N LEU A 80 3.09 2.61 -8.80
CA LEU A 80 2.30 1.40 -8.60
C LEU A 80 0.97 1.39 -9.38
N LEU A 81 0.42 2.56 -9.74
CA LEU A 81 -0.75 2.67 -10.60
C LEU A 81 -0.44 2.47 -12.10
N GLN A 82 0.81 2.67 -12.52
CA GLN A 82 1.23 2.54 -13.92
C GLN A 82 1.61 1.10 -14.29
N GLU A 83 1.95 0.28 -13.29
CA GLU A 83 2.22 -1.14 -13.47
C GLU A 83 0.91 -1.94 -13.69
N PRO A 84 0.89 -2.96 -14.57
CA PRO A 84 -0.29 -3.80 -14.86
C PRO A 84 -0.93 -4.47 -13.62
N LEU A 85 -0.15 -4.56 -12.54
CA LEU A 85 -0.50 -5.00 -11.19
C LEU A 85 -1.17 -3.92 -10.33
N ALA A 86 -1.90 -2.95 -10.91
CA ALA A 86 -2.74 -2.06 -10.12
C ALA A 86 -3.80 -2.90 -9.37
N ILE A 87 -3.42 -3.36 -8.18
CA ILE A 87 -4.19 -4.13 -7.22
C ILE A 87 -5.45 -3.33 -6.85
N LEU A 88 -5.32 -2.00 -6.80
CA LEU A 88 -6.40 -1.05 -6.65
C LEU A 88 -7.00 -0.65 -8.02
N LYS A 89 -7.73 -1.55 -8.67
CA LYS A 89 -8.60 -1.21 -9.82
C LYS A 89 -10.04 -1.04 -9.34
N LYS A 90 -10.75 -0.04 -9.87
CA LYS A 90 -12.22 -0.03 -9.79
C LYS A 90 -12.73 -1.31 -10.48
N PRO A 91 -13.69 -2.04 -9.89
CA PRO A 91 -14.33 -3.14 -10.61
C PRO A 91 -14.93 -2.59 -11.91
N ASN A 92 -14.62 -3.25 -13.03
CA ASN A 92 -15.20 -2.89 -14.32
C ASN A 92 -16.73 -3.04 -14.25
N PRO A 93 -17.53 -2.02 -14.59
CA PRO A 93 -18.99 -2.08 -14.49
C PRO A 93 -19.67 -2.99 -15.53
N GLY A 94 -18.99 -4.03 -16.04
CA GLY A 94 -19.49 -4.85 -17.15
C GLY A 94 -19.07 -6.31 -17.17
N SER A 95 -18.49 -6.86 -16.10
CA SER A 95 -18.12 -8.29 -16.08
C SER A 95 -19.22 -9.11 -15.40
N SER A 96 -20.32 -9.37 -16.12
CA SER A 96 -21.23 -10.46 -15.78
C SER A 96 -20.59 -11.80 -16.15
N PRO A 97 -20.72 -12.86 -15.34
CA PRO A 97 -20.31 -14.20 -15.74
C PRO A 97 -21.33 -14.74 -16.73
N GLY A 98 -20.86 -15.02 -17.96
CA GLY A 98 -21.55 -15.90 -18.91
C GLY A 98 -21.20 -17.35 -18.65
#